data_AF-A0A7G8X2J9-F1
#
_entry.id   AF-A0A7G8X2J9-F1
#
_cell.length_a   1.000
_cell.length_b   1.000
_cell.length_c   1.000
_cell.angle_alpha   90.00
_cell.angle_beta   90.00
_cell.angle_gamma   90.00
#
_symmetry.space_group_name_H-M   'P 1'
#
loop_
_entity.id
_entity.type
_entity.pdbx_description
1 polymer ?
#
loop_
_entity_poly.entity_id
_entity_poly.type
_entity_poly.pdbx_seq_one_letter_code
_entity_poly.pdbx_strand_id
1 'polypeptide(L)'
;MRRLFIVVSIILIFGLFGCVTNNNNEENVSGKPKIANESKQVDDFKVSINVEKDLNVYATITYIGEAAEKDIYHGGSIFFFNVYQQNGSFEYFGAMNQPLLTTTLIRNEPHRVKFKGIEKLELKTGTYEFEAIANISLDSDDVLGTKIEIPVSKIEEVK
;
A
#
# COMPACT_ATOMS: atom_id res chain seq x y z
N MET A 1 -30.43 35.94 61.24
CA MET A 1 -29.72 35.49 62.46
C MET A 1 -28.65 34.47 62.07
N ARG A 2 -27.40 34.77 62.44
CA ARG A 2 -26.19 33.92 62.29
C ARG A 2 -26.31 32.62 63.08
N ARG A 3 -25.80 31.49 62.53
CA ARG A 3 -24.84 30.49 63.08
C ARG A 3 -24.39 29.63 61.86
N LEU A 4 -23.18 29.60 61.29
CA LEU A 4 -21.77 29.45 61.70
C LEU A 4 -21.41 28.11 62.37
N PHE A 5 -20.78 27.20 61.59
CA PHE A 5 -19.78 26.16 61.97
C PHE A 5 -19.03 25.74 60.66
N ILE A 6 -17.85 26.28 60.32
CA ILE A 6 -16.46 25.81 60.62
C ILE A 6 -16.27 24.31 60.30
N VAL A 7 -15.90 23.92 59.07
CA VAL A 7 -14.53 23.66 58.51
C VAL A 7 -13.71 22.60 59.25
N VAL A 8 -13.49 21.43 58.62
CA VAL A 8 -12.22 20.68 58.70
C VAL A 8 -11.90 20.11 57.31
N SER A 9 -10.80 20.63 56.75
CA SER A 9 -10.16 20.20 55.52
C SER A 9 -9.46 18.85 55.67
N ILE A 10 -9.62 17.96 54.68
CA ILE A 10 -8.60 16.96 54.37
C ILE A 10 -8.26 17.14 52.88
N ILE A 11 -7.14 17.83 52.69
CA ILE A 11 -6.42 17.95 51.43
C ILE A 11 -5.67 16.64 51.25
N LEU A 12 -5.90 15.95 50.13
CA LEU A 12 -5.02 14.89 49.68
C LEU A 12 -4.56 15.22 48.25
N ILE A 13 -3.35 15.75 48.21
CA ILE A 13 -2.57 16.10 47.03
C ILE A 13 -2.03 14.80 46.43
N PHE A 14 -2.36 14.55 45.18
CA PHE A 14 -1.47 13.84 44.26
C PHE A 14 -1.27 14.73 43.03
N GLY A 15 -0.07 15.34 42.97
CA GLY A 15 0.54 15.71 41.69
C GLY A 15 0.81 14.44 40.87
N LEU A 16 1.19 14.47 39.61
CA LEU A 16 1.86 15.49 38.81
C LEU A 16 1.99 14.90 37.39
N PHE A 17 2.21 15.77 36.41
CA PHE A 17 2.73 15.54 35.06
C PHE A 17 1.79 15.01 33.95
N GLY A 18 1.71 15.83 32.90
CA GLY A 18 1.19 15.48 31.59
C GLY A 18 1.17 16.70 30.67
N CYS A 19 2.35 17.30 30.43
CA CYS A 19 2.53 18.30 29.38
C CYS A 19 2.35 17.58 28.03
N VAL A 20 1.20 17.72 27.38
CA VAL A 20 1.02 17.24 26.01
C VAL A 20 1.45 18.36 25.08
N THR A 21 2.74 18.36 24.77
CA THR A 21 3.31 19.10 23.65
C THR A 21 2.97 18.32 22.38
N ASN A 22 2.07 18.84 21.55
CA ASN A 22 1.74 18.24 20.26
C ASN A 22 2.77 18.69 19.22
N ASN A 23 3.95 18.08 19.25
CA ASN A 23 4.94 18.13 18.17
C ASN A 23 4.91 16.78 17.45
N ASN A 24 4.09 16.67 16.41
CA ASN A 24 4.29 15.65 15.37
C ASN A 24 4.90 16.43 14.20
N ASN A 25 6.21 16.67 14.21
CA ASN A 25 7.20 15.80 13.57
C ASN A 25 6.63 15.20 12.28
N GLU A 26 6.90 15.90 11.18
CA GLU A 26 7.01 15.30 9.86
C GLU A 26 7.96 14.11 9.97
N GLU A 27 7.40 12.91 9.97
CA GLU A 27 8.19 11.69 9.84
C GLU A 27 8.63 11.60 8.38
N ASN A 28 9.79 12.20 8.09
CA ASN A 28 10.59 11.80 6.94
C ASN A 28 11.04 10.36 7.19
N VAL A 29 10.25 9.39 6.74
CA VAL A 29 10.61 7.97 6.78
C VAL A 29 11.62 7.69 5.66
N SER A 30 12.86 8.09 5.91
CA SER A 30 14.03 7.56 5.21
C SER A 30 14.50 6.31 5.95
N GLY A 31 14.55 5.18 5.24
CA GLY A 31 15.53 4.13 5.55
C GLY A 31 15.15 3.01 6.52
N LYS A 32 13.89 2.52 6.53
CA LYS A 32 13.62 1.16 7.01
C LYS A 32 13.30 0.25 5.83
N PRO A 33 14.00 -0.88 5.65
CA PRO A 33 13.64 -1.84 4.62
C PRO A 33 12.24 -2.36 4.93
N LYS A 34 11.26 -2.02 4.07
CA LYS A 34 9.98 -2.73 4.07
C LYS A 34 10.30 -4.20 3.84
N ILE A 35 9.75 -5.07 4.68
CA ILE A 35 9.82 -6.52 4.43
C ILE A 35 9.16 -6.74 3.05
N ALA A 36 9.98 -7.11 2.07
CA ALA A 36 9.51 -7.39 0.72
C ALA A 36 8.62 -8.63 0.77
N ASN A 37 7.34 -8.43 0.49
CA ASN A 37 6.38 -9.52 0.34
C ASN A 37 6.09 -9.66 -1.15
N GLU A 38 6.84 -10.55 -1.82
CA GLU A 38 6.71 -10.76 -3.27
C GLU A 38 5.32 -11.29 -3.66
N SER A 39 4.60 -11.87 -2.70
CA SER A 39 3.21 -12.27 -2.86
C SER A 39 2.39 -12.00 -1.61
N LYS A 40 1.09 -11.77 -1.79
CA LYS A 40 0.13 -11.56 -0.72
C LYS A 40 -1.24 -12.08 -1.15
N GLN A 41 -1.96 -12.69 -0.22
CA GLN A 41 -3.37 -13.02 -0.42
C GLN A 41 -4.24 -12.14 0.49
N VAL A 42 -5.30 -11.58 -0.08
CA VAL A 42 -6.38 -10.92 0.66
C VAL A 42 -7.68 -11.47 0.11
N ASP A 43 -8.50 -12.06 1.00
CA ASP A 43 -9.72 -12.77 0.64
C ASP A 43 -9.48 -13.76 -0.52
N ASP A 44 -10.26 -13.61 -1.59
CA ASP A 44 -10.22 -14.46 -2.78
C ASP A 44 -9.17 -14.02 -3.82
N PHE A 45 -8.27 -13.10 -3.48
CA PHE A 45 -7.30 -12.54 -4.42
C PHE A 45 -5.87 -12.82 -3.97
N LYS A 46 -5.13 -13.55 -4.80
CA LYS A 46 -3.68 -13.72 -4.67
C LYS A 46 -2.98 -12.75 -5.61
N VAL A 47 -2.08 -11.94 -5.07
CA VAL A 47 -1.29 -10.97 -5.82
C VAL A 47 0.19 -11.31 -5.68
N SER A 48 0.97 -11.11 -6.74
CA SER A 48 2.42 -11.21 -6.70
C SER A 48 3.10 -10.25 -7.65
N ILE A 49 4.38 -9.96 -7.40
CA ILE A 49 5.25 -9.19 -8.28
C ILE A 49 6.48 -10.02 -8.63
N ASN A 50 6.92 -9.91 -9.89
CA ASN A 50 8.11 -10.55 -10.40
C ASN A 50 8.98 -9.52 -11.11
N VAL A 51 10.28 -9.59 -10.84
CA VAL A 51 11.33 -8.88 -11.54
C VAL A 51 12.17 -9.94 -12.23
N GLU A 52 12.08 -10.02 -13.55
CA GLU A 52 12.89 -10.90 -14.38
C GLU A 52 14.16 -10.18 -14.88
N LYS A 53 14.99 -10.91 -15.61
CA LYS A 53 16.15 -10.34 -16.34
C LYS A 53 15.71 -9.18 -17.25
N ASP A 54 16.66 -8.30 -17.53
CA ASP A 54 16.46 -7.12 -18.39
C ASP A 54 15.35 -6.18 -17.91
N LEU A 55 15.12 -6.13 -16.59
CA LEU A 55 14.08 -5.32 -15.94
C LEU A 55 12.66 -5.59 -16.49
N ASN A 56 12.37 -6.84 -16.86
CA ASN A 56 11.02 -7.23 -17.20
C ASN A 56 10.18 -7.42 -15.93
N VAL A 57 9.62 -6.31 -15.45
CA VAL A 57 8.80 -6.26 -14.22
C VAL A 57 7.31 -6.44 -14.56
N TYR A 58 6.63 -7.29 -13.79
CA TYR A 58 5.19 -7.49 -13.90
C TYR A 58 4.60 -7.92 -12.56
N ALA A 59 3.30 -7.67 -12.42
CA ALA A 59 2.50 -8.19 -11.32
C ALA A 59 1.43 -9.15 -11.85
N THR A 60 0.94 -10.01 -10.98
CA THR A 60 -0.19 -10.90 -11.26
C THR A 60 -1.25 -10.77 -10.20
N ILE A 61 -2.50 -10.89 -10.60
CA ILE A 61 -3.64 -11.12 -9.70
C ILE A 61 -4.34 -12.40 -10.14
N THR A 62 -4.63 -13.28 -9.19
CA THR A 62 -5.37 -14.53 -9.39
C THR A 62 -6.57 -14.55 -8.46
N TYR A 63 -7.76 -14.68 -9.04
CA TYR A 63 -8.98 -14.93 -8.29
C TYR A 63 -9.06 -16.42 -7.93
N ILE A 64 -9.31 -16.72 -6.65
CA ILE A 64 -9.34 -18.08 -6.11
C ILE A 64 -10.63 -18.40 -5.36
N GLY A 65 -11.65 -17.53 -5.46
CA GLY A 65 -12.95 -17.71 -4.84
C GLY A 65 -13.79 -18.82 -5.49
N GLU A 66 -15.04 -18.95 -5.06
CA GLU A 66 -15.88 -20.10 -5.44
C GLU A 66 -16.39 -20.05 -6.88
N ALA A 67 -16.83 -18.87 -7.34
CA ALA A 67 -17.36 -18.68 -8.69
C ALA A 67 -16.31 -18.98 -9.77
N ALA A 68 -16.75 -19.34 -10.99
CA ALA A 68 -15.83 -19.62 -12.10
C ALA A 68 -15.05 -18.37 -12.56
N GLU A 69 -15.67 -17.21 -12.41
CA GLU A 69 -15.09 -15.92 -12.78
C GLU A 69 -15.54 -14.83 -11.81
N LYS A 70 -14.81 -13.72 -11.80
CA LYS A 70 -15.13 -12.55 -11.00
C LYS A 70 -14.74 -11.28 -11.75
N ASP A 71 -15.70 -10.40 -11.93
CA ASP A 71 -15.42 -9.05 -12.41
C ASP A 71 -14.80 -8.21 -11.29
N ILE A 72 -13.77 -7.47 -11.67
CA ILE A 72 -13.13 -6.43 -10.87
C ILE A 72 -13.15 -5.11 -11.64
N TYR A 73 -13.23 -4.02 -10.90
CA TYR A 73 -13.20 -2.67 -11.46
C TYR A 73 -11.93 -1.97 -10.99
N HIS A 74 -11.25 -1.28 -11.89
CA HIS A 74 -9.99 -0.59 -11.60
C HIS A 74 -9.87 0.63 -12.51
N GLY A 75 -8.83 1.45 -12.33
CA GLY A 75 -8.57 2.55 -13.26
C GLY A 75 -8.10 2.05 -14.63
N GLY A 76 -7.23 2.81 -15.27
CA GLY A 76 -6.60 2.41 -16.54
C GLY A 76 -5.61 1.25 -16.40
N SER A 77 -5.36 0.77 -15.18
CA SER A 77 -4.51 -0.37 -14.84
C SER A 77 -4.97 -0.99 -13.52
N ILE A 78 -4.84 -2.31 -13.37
CA ILE A 78 -5.11 -3.00 -12.10
C ILE A 78 -4.07 -2.60 -11.04
N PHE A 79 -2.84 -2.35 -11.48
CA PHE A 79 -1.70 -2.12 -10.59
C PHE A 79 -1.17 -0.69 -10.71
N PHE A 80 -0.87 -0.10 -9.56
CA PHE A 80 0.15 0.94 -9.44
C PHE A 80 1.52 0.28 -9.34
N PHE A 81 2.50 0.77 -10.09
CA PHE A 81 3.88 0.32 -9.98
C PHE A 81 4.75 1.46 -9.44
N ASN A 82 5.43 1.23 -8.32
CA ASN A 82 6.36 2.17 -7.74
C ASN A 82 7.77 1.57 -7.70
N VAL A 83 8.79 2.43 -7.70
CA VAL A 83 10.20 2.02 -7.62
C VAL A 83 10.90 2.91 -6.61
N TYR A 84 11.63 2.31 -5.67
CA TYR A 84 12.38 3.01 -4.64
C TYR A 84 13.83 2.53 -4.63
N GLN A 85 14.79 3.43 -4.64
CA GLN A 85 16.19 3.07 -4.45
C GLN A 85 16.48 2.92 -2.95
N GLN A 86 16.90 1.73 -2.49
CA GLN A 86 17.01 1.42 -1.05
C GLN A 86 18.01 2.32 -0.29
N ASN A 87 19.11 2.70 -0.96
CA ASN A 87 20.18 3.51 -0.37
C ASN A 87 20.39 4.83 -1.14
N GLY A 88 19.34 5.34 -1.78
CA GLY A 88 19.41 6.57 -2.57
C GLY A 88 18.15 7.40 -2.43
N SER A 89 18.02 8.40 -3.29
CA SER A 89 16.88 9.33 -3.30
C SER A 89 15.99 9.16 -4.53
N PHE A 90 16.26 8.15 -5.37
CA PHE A 90 15.41 7.89 -6.53
C PHE A 90 14.12 7.23 -6.10
N GLU A 91 13.00 7.85 -6.49
CA GLU A 91 11.66 7.33 -6.31
C GLU A 91 10.87 7.56 -7.60
N TYR A 92 10.10 6.56 -8.00
CA TYR A 92 9.12 6.66 -9.07
C TYR A 92 7.76 6.18 -8.54
N PHE A 93 6.75 7.01 -8.75
CA PHE A 93 5.36 6.67 -8.43
C PHE A 93 4.57 6.51 -9.72
N GLY A 94 4.06 5.32 -9.95
CA GLY A 94 3.17 5.05 -11.08
C GLY A 94 1.86 5.83 -10.92
N ALA A 95 1.39 6.43 -12.00
CA ALA A 95 0.08 7.06 -12.01
C ALA A 95 -1.02 6.06 -12.39
N MET A 96 -2.18 6.15 -11.74
CA MET A 96 -3.38 5.49 -12.22
C MET A 96 -3.98 6.31 -13.34
N ASN A 97 -4.08 5.70 -14.51
CA ASN A 97 -4.71 6.35 -15.64
C ASN A 97 -6.24 6.27 -15.50
N GLN A 98 -6.96 7.16 -16.18
CA GLN A 98 -8.40 7.02 -16.44
C GLN A 98 -8.60 6.31 -17.79
N PRO A 99 -9.79 5.75 -18.08
CA PRO A 99 -11.03 5.73 -17.30
C PRO A 99 -11.11 4.58 -16.28
N LEU A 100 -12.25 4.46 -15.59
CA LEU A 100 -12.62 3.23 -14.88
C LEU A 100 -12.83 2.11 -15.91
N LEU A 101 -12.22 0.96 -15.67
CA LEU A 101 -12.28 -0.22 -16.52
C LEU A 101 -12.73 -1.44 -15.72
N THR A 102 -13.29 -2.42 -16.43
CA THR A 102 -13.65 -3.72 -15.89
C THR A 102 -12.69 -4.78 -16.41
N THR A 103 -12.37 -5.77 -15.59
CA THR A 103 -11.66 -6.97 -16.00
C THR A 103 -12.27 -8.19 -15.36
N THR A 104 -12.61 -9.18 -16.18
CA THR A 104 -13.08 -10.48 -15.72
C THR A 104 -11.87 -11.36 -15.41
N LEU A 105 -11.73 -11.77 -14.16
CA LEU A 105 -10.73 -12.74 -13.73
C LEU A 105 -11.30 -14.15 -13.77
N ILE A 106 -10.60 -15.06 -14.44
CA ILE A 106 -10.96 -16.48 -14.46
C ILE A 106 -10.33 -17.15 -13.22
N ARG A 107 -11.11 -17.98 -12.53
CA ARG A 107 -10.67 -18.63 -11.29
C ARG A 107 -9.41 -19.47 -11.53
N ASN A 108 -8.43 -19.32 -10.64
CA ASN A 108 -7.12 -19.97 -10.66
C ASN A 108 -6.25 -19.62 -11.89
N GLU A 109 -6.65 -18.67 -12.73
CA GLU A 109 -5.83 -18.19 -13.84
C GLU A 109 -5.17 -16.84 -13.47
N PRO A 110 -3.83 -16.72 -13.53
CA PRO A 110 -3.15 -15.48 -13.24
C PRO A 110 -3.34 -14.46 -14.36
N HIS A 111 -3.95 -13.32 -14.02
CA HIS A 111 -3.98 -12.15 -14.90
C HIS A 111 -2.69 -11.35 -14.72
N ARG A 112 -1.84 -11.33 -15.75
CA ARG A 112 -0.52 -10.68 -15.74
C ARG A 112 -0.58 -9.26 -16.30
N VAL A 113 -0.04 -8.30 -15.55
CA VAL A 113 0.12 -6.91 -15.99
C VAL A 113 1.59 -6.52 -15.96
N LYS A 114 2.13 -6.12 -17.12
CA LYS A 114 3.51 -5.65 -17.25
C LYS A 114 3.63 -4.19 -16.79
N PHE A 115 4.70 -3.88 -16.06
CA PHE A 115 5.08 -2.50 -15.78
C PHE A 115 5.65 -1.85 -17.05
N LYS A 116 4.82 -1.08 -17.75
CA LYS A 116 5.20 -0.36 -18.98
C LYS A 116 5.97 0.91 -18.62
N GLY A 117 7.02 1.24 -19.37
CA GLY A 117 7.76 2.49 -19.20
C GLY A 117 8.93 2.41 -18.22
N ILE A 118 9.21 1.24 -17.62
CA ILE A 118 10.36 1.03 -16.75
C ILE A 118 11.68 1.38 -17.45
N GLU A 119 11.77 1.12 -18.75
CA GLU A 119 12.93 1.45 -19.58
C GLU A 119 13.22 2.95 -19.64
N LYS A 120 12.20 3.80 -19.45
CA LYS A 120 12.33 5.26 -19.45
C LYS A 120 12.79 5.83 -18.12
N LEU A 121 12.85 5.00 -17.08
CA LEU A 121 13.32 5.40 -15.76
C LEU A 121 14.85 5.50 -15.69
N GLU A 122 15.56 4.93 -16.68
CA GLU A 122 17.03 4.97 -16.79
C GLU A 122 17.72 4.63 -15.45
N LEU A 123 17.25 3.55 -14.81
CA LEU A 123 17.73 3.13 -13.49
C LEU A 123 19.25 2.90 -13.53
N LYS A 124 19.98 3.61 -12.69
CA LYS A 124 21.42 3.39 -12.50
C LYS A 124 21.65 2.09 -11.73
N THR A 125 22.84 1.50 -11.86
CA THR A 125 23.27 0.36 -11.05
C THR A 125 22.99 0.61 -9.56
N GLY A 126 22.37 -0.36 -8.89
CA GLY A 126 22.00 -0.25 -7.48
C GLY A 126 20.89 -1.22 -7.06
N THR A 127 20.52 -1.17 -5.78
CA THR A 127 19.44 -1.99 -5.22
C THR A 127 18.14 -1.19 -5.17
N TYR A 128 17.08 -1.76 -5.76
CA TYR A 128 15.76 -1.14 -5.83
C TYR A 128 14.69 -2.05 -5.27
N GLU A 129 13.68 -1.44 -4.64
CA GLU A 129 12.40 -2.08 -4.35
C GLU A 129 11.41 -1.73 -5.46
N PHE A 130 10.89 -2.77 -6.11
CA PHE A 130 9.76 -2.68 -7.03
C PHE A 130 8.50 -3.02 -6.24
N GLU A 131 7.54 -2.12 -6.21
CA GLU A 131 6.26 -2.30 -5.52
C GLU A 131 5.14 -2.33 -6.56
N ALA A 132 4.22 -3.27 -6.42
CA ALA A 132 2.97 -3.31 -7.16
C ALA A 132 1.80 -3.29 -6.17
N ILE A 133 0.85 -2.40 -6.39
CA ILE A 133 -0.36 -2.29 -5.56
C ILE A 133 -1.56 -2.62 -6.44
N ALA A 134 -2.16 -3.79 -6.24
CA ALA A 134 -3.46 -4.08 -6.87
C ALA A 134 -4.49 -3.14 -6.26
N ASN A 135 -5.12 -2.30 -7.07
CA ASN A 135 -6.13 -1.33 -6.65
C ASN A 135 -7.41 -1.61 -7.43
N ILE A 136 -8.30 -2.35 -6.79
CA ILE A 136 -9.50 -2.88 -7.43
C ILE A 136 -10.73 -2.55 -6.59
N SER A 137 -11.90 -2.68 -7.20
CA SER A 137 -13.20 -2.64 -6.58
C SER A 137 -14.03 -3.85 -7.03
N LEU A 138 -15.00 -4.25 -6.22
CA LEU A 138 -15.90 -5.37 -6.53
C LEU A 138 -17.27 -4.91 -7.05
N ASP A 139 -17.55 -3.61 -6.97
CA ASP A 139 -18.78 -2.97 -7.43
C ASP A 139 -18.43 -1.69 -8.22
N SER A 140 -19.03 -1.52 -9.40
CA SER A 140 -18.84 -0.31 -10.23
C SER A 140 -19.64 0.88 -9.74
N ASP A 141 -20.76 0.65 -9.06
CA ASP A 141 -21.63 1.69 -8.53
C ASP A 141 -21.14 2.16 -7.15
N ASP A 142 -20.42 1.29 -6.42
CA ASP A 142 -19.78 1.58 -5.15
C ASP A 142 -18.27 1.28 -5.15
N VAL A 143 -17.55 2.02 -6.02
CA VAL A 143 -16.09 1.85 -6.19
C VAL A 143 -15.32 2.10 -4.90
N LEU A 144 -15.77 3.04 -4.07
CA LEU A 144 -15.05 3.40 -2.84
C LEU A 144 -15.39 2.48 -1.68
N GLY A 145 -16.64 2.02 -1.56
CA GLY A 145 -17.07 1.13 -0.49
C GLY A 145 -16.60 -0.31 -0.67
N THR A 146 -16.34 -0.75 -1.90
CA THR A 146 -15.86 -2.11 -2.20
C THR A 146 -14.39 -2.15 -2.66
N LYS A 147 -13.64 -1.09 -2.37
CA LYS A 147 -12.22 -0.96 -2.71
C LYS A 147 -11.35 -1.96 -1.95
N ILE A 148 -10.43 -2.60 -2.66
CA ILE A 148 -9.41 -3.50 -2.13
C ILE A 148 -8.04 -3.05 -2.62
N GLU A 149 -7.09 -2.91 -1.69
CA GLU A 149 -5.70 -2.61 -1.98
C GLU A 149 -4.77 -3.73 -1.49
N ILE A 150 -4.01 -4.32 -2.39
CA ILE A 150 -3.10 -5.43 -2.09
C ILE A 150 -1.69 -5.06 -2.54
N PRO A 151 -0.86 -4.49 -1.65
CA PRO A 151 0.54 -4.18 -1.96
C PRO A 151 1.40 -5.45 -1.87
N VAL A 152 2.29 -5.60 -2.85
CA VAL A 152 3.40 -6.57 -2.89
C VAL A 152 4.66 -5.85 -3.33
N SER A 153 5.82 -6.32 -2.88
CA SER A 153 7.09 -5.74 -3.31
C SER A 153 8.22 -6.76 -3.39
N LYS A 154 9.19 -6.48 -4.24
CA LYS A 154 10.41 -7.27 -4.45
C LYS A 154 11.62 -6.35 -4.50
N ILE A 155 12.69 -6.75 -3.81
CA ILE A 155 13.99 -6.07 -3.88
C ILE A 155 14.85 -6.78 -4.91
N GLU A 156 15.43 -6.02 -5.85
CA GLU A 156 16.30 -6.55 -6.91
C GLU A 156 17.54 -5.65 -7.10
N GLU A 157 18.68 -6.27 -7.42
CA GLU A 157 19.91 -5.57 -7.82
C GLU A 157 19.88 -5.29 -9.33
N VAL A 158 19.85 -4.02 -9.70
CA VAL A 158 19.98 -3.56 -11.09
C VAL A 158 21.46 -3.36 -11.40
N LYS A 159 21.93 -3.94 -12.50
CA LYS A 159 23.34 -3.93 -12.92
C LYS A 159 23.56 -3.06 -14.14
#